data_AF-A0A7S3JHB9-F1
#
_entry.id   AF-A0A7S3JHB9-F1
#
_cell.length_a   1.000
_cell.length_b   1.000
_cell.length_c   1.000
_cell.angle_alpha   90.00
_cell.angle_beta   90.00
_cell.angle_gamma   90.00
#
_symmetry.space_group_name_H-M   'P 1'
#
loop_
_entity.id
_entity.type
_entity.pdbx_description
1 polymer ?
#
loop_
_entity_poly.entity_id
_entity_poly.type
_entity_poly.pdbx_seq_one_letter_code
_entity_poly.pdbx_strand_id
1 'polypeptide(L)'
;QKIIAHSSKPVPERSHFHSQKVTNMNGAILFKYLETSLFAIATVPTKCAGFENTLFVYVIEGSTGRVVHQFFEKNVMTDKPINLLLEENTLVLTFQRMGKLGEGVQQLQSFNFYEQNVRQNPRDVIVDYISGKTAQNLHGEMPSVVQQAYVFPYAIKHLGVTRTAQGITGKDLLLILENNQVYSLKQL
;
A
#
# COMPACT_ATOMS: atom_id res chain seq x y z
N GLN A 1 -21.75 5.98 -1.57
CA GLN A 1 -20.53 5.90 -0.74
C GLN A 1 -19.87 7.26 -0.75
N LYS A 2 -19.22 7.66 0.35
CA LYS A 2 -18.47 8.92 0.47
C LYS A 2 -16.98 8.60 0.44
N ILE A 3 -16.20 9.31 -0.39
CA ILE A 3 -14.73 9.23 -0.37
C ILE A 3 -14.24 9.97 0.87
N ILE A 4 -13.37 9.32 1.65
CA ILE A 4 -12.85 9.85 2.92
C ILE A 4 -11.33 10.04 2.93
N ALA A 5 -10.61 9.26 2.12
CA ALA A 5 -9.18 9.43 1.92
C ALA A 5 -8.79 8.97 0.51
N HIS A 6 -7.70 9.52 0.00
CA HIS A 6 -7.11 9.11 -1.27
C HIS A 6 -5.59 9.24 -1.16
N SER A 7 -4.86 8.47 -1.96
CA SER A 7 -3.42 8.62 -2.12
C SER A 7 -3.02 8.27 -3.53
N SER A 8 -2.15 9.08 -4.13
CA SER A 8 -1.48 8.77 -5.39
C SER A 8 0.02 8.74 -5.16
N LYS A 9 0.73 8.10 -6.09
CA LYS A 9 2.19 8.21 -6.13
C LYS A 9 2.60 9.66 -6.38
N PRO A 10 3.75 10.10 -5.85
CA PRO A 10 4.31 11.38 -6.24
C PRO A 10 4.69 11.38 -7.72
N VAL A 11 4.80 12.57 -8.30
CA VAL A 11 5.25 12.75 -9.68
C VAL A 11 6.64 12.09 -9.88
N PRO A 12 6.87 11.34 -10.98
CA PRO A 12 8.07 10.53 -11.18
C PRO A 12 9.40 11.25 -11.01
N GLU A 13 9.49 12.55 -11.37
CA GLU A 13 10.69 13.38 -11.16
C GLU A 13 11.12 13.50 -9.68
N ARG A 14 10.24 13.15 -8.75
CA ARG A 14 10.48 13.19 -7.29
C ARG A 14 10.60 11.81 -6.66
N SER A 15 10.64 10.73 -7.45
CA SER A 15 10.73 9.36 -6.94
C SER A 15 11.69 8.52 -7.78
N HIS A 16 12.88 8.27 -7.25
CA HIS A 16 13.82 7.30 -7.81
C HIS A 16 13.58 5.94 -7.15
N PHE A 17 13.32 4.92 -7.96
CA PHE A 17 13.21 3.53 -7.49
C PHE A 17 14.59 2.88 -7.57
N HIS A 18 15.24 2.66 -6.43
CA HIS A 18 16.57 2.07 -6.42
C HIS A 18 16.55 0.55 -6.73
N SER A 19 15.52 -0.16 -6.26
CA SER A 19 15.37 -1.61 -6.50
C SER A 19 13.97 -1.98 -6.99
N GLN A 20 13.94 -2.72 -8.10
CA GLN A 20 12.71 -3.24 -8.72
C GLN A 20 12.39 -4.68 -8.29
N LYS A 21 13.29 -5.31 -7.54
CA LYS A 21 13.23 -6.73 -7.17
C LYS A 21 13.54 -6.94 -5.69
N VAL A 22 12.93 -7.96 -5.13
CA VAL A 22 13.17 -8.47 -3.78
C VAL A 22 13.59 -9.93 -3.90
N THR A 23 14.66 -10.32 -3.22
CA THR A 23 15.16 -11.70 -3.22
C THR A 23 14.90 -12.32 -1.85
N ASN A 24 14.33 -13.52 -1.82
CA ASN A 24 14.14 -14.27 -0.58
C ASN A 24 15.40 -15.09 -0.21
N MET A 25 15.39 -15.72 0.97
CA MET A 25 16.52 -16.52 1.46
C MET A 25 16.88 -17.72 0.56
N ASN A 26 15.95 -18.20 -0.25
CA ASN A 26 16.15 -19.32 -1.16
C ASN A 26 16.67 -18.88 -2.55
N GLY A 27 16.94 -17.58 -2.72
CA GLY A 27 17.41 -17.01 -3.99
C GLY A 27 16.29 -16.75 -5.01
N ALA A 28 15.03 -16.97 -4.65
CA ALA A 28 13.91 -16.64 -5.51
C ALA A 28 13.71 -15.12 -5.57
N ILE A 29 13.40 -14.62 -6.75
CA ILE A 29 13.28 -13.20 -7.06
C ILE A 29 11.80 -12.89 -7.31
N LEU A 30 11.29 -11.90 -6.57
CA LEU A 30 9.99 -11.29 -6.77
C LEU A 30 10.18 -9.89 -7.33
N PHE A 31 9.44 -9.56 -8.39
CA PHE A 31 9.42 -8.22 -8.95
C PHE A 31 8.32 -7.40 -8.30
N LYS A 32 8.65 -6.16 -7.93
CA LYS A 32 7.68 -5.19 -7.40
C LYS A 32 6.74 -4.76 -8.52
N TYR A 33 5.46 -4.64 -8.22
CA TYR A 33 4.50 -4.09 -9.18
C TYR A 33 4.58 -2.55 -9.19
N LEU A 34 5.29 -1.99 -10.18
CA LEU A 34 5.67 -0.57 -10.22
C LEU A 34 4.84 0.28 -11.20
N GLU A 35 3.53 0.07 -11.25
CA GLU A 35 2.65 0.82 -12.17
C GLU A 35 2.55 2.31 -11.78
N THR A 36 2.94 3.22 -12.68
CA THR A 36 3.09 4.65 -12.36
C THR A 36 1.76 5.36 -12.17
N SER A 37 0.70 4.89 -12.84
CA SER A 37 -0.63 5.48 -12.81
C SER A 37 -1.49 5.01 -11.64
N LEU A 38 -0.94 4.28 -10.67
CA LEU A 38 -1.69 3.78 -9.52
C LEU A 38 -2.08 4.90 -8.54
N PHE A 39 -3.34 4.84 -8.11
CA PHE A 39 -3.85 5.59 -6.98
C PHE A 39 -4.80 4.72 -6.14
N ALA A 40 -4.99 5.10 -4.89
CA ALA A 40 -5.86 4.42 -3.95
C ALA A 40 -6.93 5.37 -3.43
N ILE A 41 -8.14 4.85 -3.22
CA ILE A 41 -9.26 5.57 -2.62
C ILE A 41 -9.85 4.75 -1.48
N ALA A 42 -10.26 5.43 -0.41
CA ALA A 42 -11.01 4.87 0.70
C ALA A 42 -12.42 5.48 0.71
N THR A 43 -13.42 4.63 0.83
CA THR A 43 -14.82 5.03 0.89
C THR A 43 -15.54 4.41 2.09
N VAL A 44 -16.54 5.15 2.58
CA VAL A 44 -17.48 4.66 3.59
C VAL A 44 -18.92 4.75 3.06
N PRO A 45 -19.81 3.82 3.41
CA PRO A 45 -21.23 3.91 3.05
C PRO A 45 -21.90 5.10 3.72
N THR A 46 -22.82 5.75 3.00
CA THR A 46 -23.51 6.95 3.51
C THR A 46 -24.92 6.63 4.04
N LYS A 47 -25.61 5.68 3.39
CA LYS A 47 -26.96 5.24 3.75
C LYS A 47 -27.14 3.77 3.31
N CYS A 48 -26.39 2.87 3.93
CA CYS A 48 -26.51 1.43 3.69
C CYS A 48 -26.66 0.73 5.03
N ALA A 49 -27.88 0.31 5.34
CA ALA A 49 -28.18 -0.42 6.56
C ALA A 49 -27.29 -1.67 6.68
N GLY A 50 -26.63 -1.84 7.83
CA GLY A 50 -25.74 -2.97 8.09
C GLY A 50 -24.30 -2.80 7.57
N PHE A 51 -23.99 -1.67 6.93
CA PHE A 51 -22.63 -1.34 6.47
C PHE A 51 -22.15 0.03 6.98
N GLU A 52 -22.84 0.66 7.93
CA GLU A 52 -22.52 2.03 8.40
C GLU A 52 -21.07 2.18 8.87
N ASN A 53 -20.50 1.12 9.45
CA ASN A 53 -19.12 1.07 9.96
C ASN A 53 -18.20 0.21 9.09
N THR A 54 -18.39 0.23 7.77
CA THR A 54 -17.54 -0.50 6.83
C THR A 54 -16.65 0.45 6.04
N LEU A 55 -15.35 0.18 6.03
CA LEU A 55 -14.38 0.85 5.17
C LEU A 55 -14.19 -0.01 3.92
N PHE A 56 -14.23 0.62 2.75
CA PHE A 56 -13.83 0.02 1.48
C PHE A 56 -12.59 0.75 0.96
N VAL A 57 -11.61 0.01 0.46
CA VAL A 57 -10.40 0.54 -0.16
C VAL A 57 -10.23 -0.07 -1.54
N TYR A 58 -9.96 0.78 -2.52
CA TYR A 58 -9.74 0.39 -3.91
C TYR A 58 -8.40 0.94 -4.36
N VAL A 59 -7.60 0.09 -4.99
CA VAL A 59 -6.40 0.50 -5.73
C VAL A 59 -6.71 0.40 -7.20
N ILE A 60 -6.50 1.50 -7.92
CA ILE A 60 -6.98 1.71 -9.27
C ILE A 60 -5.81 2.15 -10.15
N GLU A 61 -5.74 1.56 -11.34
CA GLU A 61 -4.85 1.98 -12.41
C GLU A 61 -5.49 3.15 -13.17
N GLY A 62 -4.91 4.34 -13.10
CA GLY A 62 -5.51 5.56 -13.63
C GLY A 62 -5.55 5.63 -15.16
N SER A 63 -4.64 4.94 -15.85
CA SER A 63 -4.63 4.90 -17.32
C SER A 63 -5.79 4.09 -17.90
N THR A 64 -6.20 3.00 -17.23
CA THR A 64 -7.23 2.06 -17.70
C THR A 64 -8.54 2.16 -16.93
N GLY A 65 -8.53 2.77 -15.74
CA GLY A 65 -9.64 2.76 -14.78
C GLY A 65 -9.85 1.42 -14.06
N ARG A 66 -8.95 0.46 -14.25
CA ARG A 66 -9.09 -0.90 -13.72
C ARG A 66 -8.79 -0.94 -12.23
N VAL A 67 -9.66 -1.61 -11.46
CA VAL A 67 -9.41 -1.90 -10.04
C VAL A 67 -8.43 -3.07 -9.95
N VAL A 68 -7.21 -2.79 -9.49
CA VAL A 68 -6.15 -3.81 -9.35
C VAL A 68 -6.17 -4.51 -7.99
N HIS A 69 -6.77 -3.89 -6.98
CA HIS A 69 -6.98 -4.49 -5.67
C HIS A 69 -8.18 -3.86 -4.96
N GLN A 70 -8.91 -4.67 -4.20
CA GLN A 70 -10.01 -4.23 -3.35
C GLN A 70 -9.87 -4.85 -1.96
N PHE A 71 -10.08 -4.03 -0.94
CA PHE A 71 -10.10 -4.44 0.45
C PHE A 71 -11.33 -3.85 1.14
N PHE A 72 -11.88 -4.56 2.13
CA PHE A 72 -12.91 -4.00 2.99
C PHE A 72 -12.71 -4.47 4.44
N GLU A 73 -13.12 -3.62 5.37
CA GLU A 73 -13.05 -3.89 6.80
C GLU A 73 -14.33 -3.42 7.48
N LYS A 74 -14.87 -4.26 8.37
CA LYS A 74 -16.06 -3.92 9.18
C LYS A 74 -15.64 -3.38 10.55
N ASN A 75 -16.60 -2.79 11.26
CA ASN A 75 -16.41 -2.21 12.59
C ASN A 75 -15.31 -1.14 12.62
N VAL A 76 -15.22 -0.34 11.57
CA VAL A 76 -14.30 0.81 11.51
C VAL A 76 -14.98 2.03 12.10
N MET A 77 -14.27 2.77 12.95
CA MET A 77 -14.71 4.07 13.46
C MET A 77 -14.56 5.12 12.36
N THR A 78 -15.63 5.33 11.58
CA THR A 78 -15.62 6.19 10.37
C THR A 78 -15.58 7.69 10.69
N ASP A 79 -15.79 8.06 11.96
CA ASP A 79 -15.64 9.41 12.52
C ASP A 79 -14.19 9.76 12.89
N LYS A 80 -13.29 8.76 12.92
CA LYS A 80 -11.87 8.92 13.26
C LYS A 80 -11.00 9.08 12.00
N PRO A 81 -9.76 9.59 12.13
CA PRO A 81 -8.85 9.69 11.00
C PRO A 81 -8.61 8.34 10.33
N ILE A 82 -8.77 8.32 9.01
CA ILE A 82 -8.44 7.18 8.15
C ILE A 82 -7.44 7.71 7.13
N ASN A 83 -6.25 7.11 7.09
CA ASN A 83 -5.18 7.57 6.21
C ASN A 83 -4.84 6.48 5.19
N LEU A 84 -4.61 6.91 3.95
CA LEU A 84 -4.03 6.10 2.91
C LEU A 84 -2.70 6.73 2.51
N LEU A 85 -1.68 5.90 2.31
CA LEU A 85 -0.38 6.31 1.82
C LEU A 85 0.14 5.28 0.82
N LEU A 86 0.17 5.65 -0.45
CA LEU A 86 0.67 4.83 -1.55
C LEU A 86 2.06 5.31 -1.94
N GLU A 87 3.06 4.46 -1.74
CA GLU A 87 4.47 4.75 -2.04
C GLU A 87 5.11 3.52 -2.72
N GLU A 88 5.75 3.72 -3.87
CA GLU A 88 6.28 2.63 -4.70
C GLU A 88 5.25 1.54 -5.03
N ASN A 89 5.43 0.34 -4.50
CA ASN A 89 4.54 -0.80 -4.64
C ASN A 89 3.82 -1.13 -3.33
N THR A 90 3.77 -0.20 -2.38
CA THR A 90 3.19 -0.43 -1.06
C THR A 90 2.08 0.57 -0.78
N LEU A 91 0.92 0.06 -0.39
CA LEU A 91 -0.14 0.87 0.22
C LEU A 91 -0.12 0.65 1.73
N VAL A 92 -0.11 1.74 2.49
CA VAL A 92 -0.33 1.74 3.93
C VAL A 92 -1.71 2.34 4.20
N LEU A 93 -2.48 1.64 5.02
CA LEU A 93 -3.81 2.03 5.49
C LEU A 93 -3.79 2.10 7.02
N THR A 94 -4.26 3.20 7.59
CA THR A 94 -4.51 3.28 9.03
C THR A 94 -5.94 3.70 9.32
N PHE A 95 -6.53 3.09 10.33
CA PHE A 95 -7.88 3.38 10.82
C PHE A 95 -8.03 2.87 12.26
N GLN A 96 -9.04 3.33 12.98
CA GLN A 96 -9.40 2.75 14.27
C GLN A 96 -10.52 1.72 14.09
N ARG A 97 -10.30 0.50 14.61
CA ARG A 97 -11.35 -0.50 14.71
C ARG A 97 -12.07 -0.32 16.05
N MET A 98 -13.39 -0.39 16.02
CA MET A 98 -14.23 -0.38 17.23
C MET A 98 -14.06 -1.72 17.97
N GLY A 99 -13.55 -1.63 19.19
CA GLY A 99 -13.44 -2.73 20.13
C GLY A 99 -14.77 -3.11 20.75
N LYS A 100 -14.76 -4.14 21.61
CA LYS A 100 -15.99 -4.69 22.19
C LYS A 100 -16.65 -3.74 23.19
N LEU A 101 -15.86 -2.88 23.84
CA LEU A 101 -16.33 -1.91 24.83
C LEU A 101 -16.50 -0.50 24.21
N GLY A 102 -16.41 -0.39 22.88
CA GLY A 102 -16.49 0.88 22.15
C GLY A 102 -15.17 1.65 22.08
N GLU A 103 -14.07 1.07 22.57
CA GLU A 103 -12.73 1.63 22.49
C GLU A 103 -12.17 1.58 21.06
N GLY A 104 -11.42 2.61 20.66
CA GLY A 104 -10.75 2.62 19.36
C GLY A 104 -9.40 1.92 19.41
N VAL A 105 -9.24 0.83 18.65
CA VAL A 105 -7.96 0.13 18.50
C VAL A 105 -7.33 0.52 17.17
N GLN A 106 -6.23 1.26 17.21
CA GLN A 106 -5.52 1.69 16.00
C GLN A 106 -4.96 0.50 15.24
N GLN A 107 -5.40 0.35 14.00
CA GLN A 107 -4.89 -0.60 13.03
C GLN A 107 -3.94 0.10 12.05
N LEU A 108 -2.88 -0.60 11.68
CA LEU A 108 -1.97 -0.26 10.60
C LEU A 108 -1.87 -1.47 9.69
N GLN A 109 -2.28 -1.33 8.44
CA GLN A 109 -2.21 -2.38 7.44
C GLN A 109 -1.30 -1.97 6.30
N SER A 110 -0.49 -2.91 5.82
CA SER A 110 0.37 -2.75 4.65
C SER A 110 -0.03 -3.75 3.58
N PHE A 111 -0.01 -3.30 2.33
CA PHE A 111 -0.32 -4.09 1.15
C PHE A 111 0.83 -3.91 0.17
N ASN A 112 1.64 -4.95 -0.01
CA ASN A 112 2.77 -4.96 -0.93
C ASN A 112 2.37 -5.65 -2.23
N PHE A 113 2.44 -4.92 -3.34
CA PHE A 113 2.07 -5.37 -4.67
C PHE A 113 3.30 -5.93 -5.42
N TYR A 114 3.18 -7.14 -5.94
CA TYR A 114 4.22 -7.85 -6.69
C TYR A 114 3.66 -8.35 -8.02
N GLU A 115 4.54 -8.54 -8.99
CA GLU A 115 4.19 -9.31 -10.19
C GLU A 115 3.91 -10.77 -9.79
N GLN A 116 2.96 -11.45 -10.46
CA GLN A 116 2.63 -12.85 -10.15
C GLN A 116 3.78 -13.81 -10.45
N ASN A 117 4.70 -13.36 -11.30
CA ASN A 117 5.76 -14.10 -11.91
C ASN A 117 6.98 -14.21 -10.96
N VAL A 118 6.93 -15.18 -10.03
CA VAL A 118 8.08 -15.51 -9.18
C VAL A 118 9.14 -16.23 -10.00
N ARG A 119 10.39 -15.75 -9.96
CA ARG A 119 11.54 -16.43 -10.57
C ARG A 119 12.26 -17.24 -9.51
N GLN A 120 12.30 -18.55 -9.66
CA GLN A 120 12.88 -19.41 -8.65
C GLN A 120 14.42 -19.36 -8.67
N ASN A 121 15.02 -19.17 -9.85
CA ASN A 121 16.47 -19.06 -10.00
C ASN A 121 16.87 -17.71 -10.59
N PRO A 122 17.98 -17.08 -10.12
CA PRO A 122 18.51 -15.87 -10.74
C PRO A 122 18.87 -16.02 -12.22
N ARG A 123 19.18 -17.24 -12.67
CA ARG A 123 19.43 -17.54 -14.08
C ARG A 123 18.21 -17.31 -14.96
N ASP A 124 17.01 -17.53 -14.44
CA ASP A 124 15.76 -17.34 -15.18
C ASP A 124 15.59 -15.87 -15.60
N VAL A 125 16.02 -14.94 -14.76
CA VAL A 125 16.02 -13.49 -15.07
C VAL A 125 16.97 -13.16 -16.22
N ILE A 126 18.14 -13.81 -16.26
CA ILE A 126 19.14 -13.61 -17.33
C ILE A 126 18.61 -14.20 -18.64
N VAL A 127 18.02 -15.40 -18.59
CA VAL A 127 17.41 -16.04 -19.76
C VAL A 127 16.28 -15.18 -20.32
N ASP A 128 15.40 -14.65 -19.47
CA ASP A 128 14.32 -13.75 -19.86
C ASP A 128 14.85 -12.48 -20.54
N TYR A 129 15.89 -11.86 -19.97
CA TYR A 129 16.54 -10.69 -20.55
C TYR A 129 17.13 -10.98 -21.94
N ILE A 130 17.89 -12.08 -22.08
CA ILE A 130 18.48 -12.48 -23.36
C ILE A 130 17.40 -12.86 -24.39
N SER A 131 16.29 -13.45 -23.93
CA SER A 131 15.18 -13.88 -24.79
C SER A 131 14.25 -12.73 -25.20
N GLY A 132 14.54 -11.49 -24.77
CA GLY A 132 13.67 -10.33 -25.00
C GLY A 132 12.34 -10.38 -24.24
N LYS A 133 12.19 -11.32 -23.29
CA LYS A 133 11.08 -11.37 -22.34
C LYS A 133 11.37 -10.43 -21.17
N THR A 134 11.39 -9.12 -21.43
CA THR A 134 11.49 -8.14 -20.35
C THR A 134 10.25 -8.19 -19.47
N ALA A 135 10.40 -8.03 -18.15
CA ALA A 135 9.29 -7.89 -17.18
C ALA A 135 8.27 -6.81 -17.60
N GLN A 136 8.70 -5.85 -18.43
CA GLN A 136 7.86 -4.80 -19.02
C GLN A 136 6.82 -5.32 -20.03
N ASN A 137 6.93 -6.56 -20.51
CA ASN A 137 5.98 -7.14 -21.48
C ASN A 137 4.72 -7.74 -20.81
N LEU A 138 4.54 -7.56 -19.50
CA LEU A 138 3.38 -8.04 -18.74
C LEU A 138 2.37 -6.91 -18.42
N HIS A 139 2.32 -5.87 -19.26
CA HIS A 139 1.27 -4.85 -19.19
C HIS A 139 -0.10 -5.54 -19.22
N GLY A 140 -0.81 -5.52 -18.10
CA GLY A 140 -2.16 -6.07 -17.98
C GLY A 140 -2.34 -7.22 -16.99
N GLU A 141 -1.29 -7.79 -16.39
CA GLU A 141 -1.48 -8.78 -15.33
C GLU A 141 -1.91 -8.13 -14.00
N MET A 142 -2.79 -8.79 -13.25
CA MET A 142 -3.19 -8.35 -11.90
C MET A 142 -2.05 -8.61 -10.92
N PRO A 143 -1.71 -7.67 -10.02
CA PRO A 143 -0.65 -7.90 -9.05
C PRO A 143 -1.02 -8.99 -8.04
N SER A 144 -0.01 -9.72 -7.57
CA SER A 144 -0.08 -10.49 -6.32
C SER A 144 0.07 -9.54 -5.14
N VAL A 145 -0.73 -9.71 -4.09
CA VAL A 145 -0.75 -8.79 -2.94
C VAL A 145 -0.39 -9.53 -1.67
N VAL A 146 0.66 -9.07 -0.99
CA VAL A 146 1.02 -9.52 0.36
C VAL A 146 0.50 -8.50 1.36
N GLN A 147 -0.50 -8.89 2.14
CA GLN A 147 -1.11 -8.05 3.17
C GLN A 147 -0.57 -8.42 4.55
N GLN A 148 -0.24 -7.41 5.35
CA GLN A 148 0.12 -7.56 6.76
C GLN A 148 -0.64 -6.53 7.60
N ALA A 149 -1.12 -6.96 8.76
CA ALA A 149 -1.88 -6.12 9.69
C ALA A 149 -1.21 -6.06 11.06
N TYR A 150 -1.15 -4.86 11.62
CA TYR A 150 -0.50 -4.54 12.88
C TYR A 150 -1.44 -3.73 13.76
N VAL A 151 -1.34 -3.92 15.07
CA VAL A 151 -1.96 -3.06 16.06
C VAL A 151 -0.93 -2.04 16.54
N PHE A 152 -1.30 -0.76 16.50
CA PHE A 152 -0.45 0.32 17.00
C PHE A 152 -1.06 0.88 18.30
N PRO A 153 -0.27 1.19 19.34
CA PRO A 153 -0.81 1.52 20.67
C PRO A 153 -1.38 2.94 20.79
N TYR A 154 -1.15 3.81 19.81
CA TYR A 154 -1.59 5.21 19.85
C TYR A 154 -2.47 5.57 18.66
N ALA A 155 -3.39 6.52 18.82
CA ALA A 155 -4.20 7.01 17.72
C ALA A 155 -3.35 7.82 16.72
N ILE A 156 -3.43 7.46 15.43
CA ILE A 156 -2.70 8.11 14.34
C ILE A 156 -3.62 9.14 13.69
N LYS A 157 -3.16 10.40 13.67
CA LYS A 157 -3.84 11.52 13.04
C LYS A 157 -3.48 11.64 11.56
N HIS A 158 -2.19 11.56 11.21
CA HIS A 158 -1.70 11.63 9.83
C HIS A 158 -0.50 10.71 9.56
N LEU A 159 -0.28 10.40 8.28
CA LEU A 159 0.85 9.63 7.78
C LEU A 159 1.70 10.47 6.82
N GLY A 160 3.01 10.20 6.82
CA GLY A 160 3.95 10.64 5.81
C GLY A 160 5.03 9.58 5.59
N VAL A 161 5.87 9.78 4.59
CA VAL A 161 7.02 8.91 4.34
C VAL A 161 8.25 9.76 4.05
N THR A 162 9.40 9.34 4.55
CA THR A 162 10.67 10.00 4.23
C THR A 162 11.06 9.77 2.77
N ARG A 163 11.73 10.74 2.16
CA ARG A 163 12.24 10.63 0.79
C ARG A 163 13.65 11.16 0.70
N THR A 164 14.45 10.52 -0.14
CA THR A 164 15.83 10.92 -0.42
C THR A 164 16.00 11.12 -1.92
N ALA A 165 17.00 11.92 -2.31
CA ALA A 165 17.21 12.29 -3.71
C ALA A 165 17.37 11.08 -4.65
N GLN A 166 17.97 9.98 -4.17
CA GLN A 166 18.22 8.79 -4.99
C GLN A 166 17.35 7.58 -4.60
N GLY A 167 16.54 7.69 -3.54
CA GLY A 167 15.70 6.57 -3.07
C GLY A 167 16.48 5.33 -2.60
N ILE A 168 17.78 5.45 -2.32
CA ILE A 168 18.65 4.35 -1.90
C ILE A 168 18.43 4.04 -0.41
N THR A 169 18.33 5.08 0.42
CA THR A 169 18.08 4.92 1.85
C THR A 169 16.69 4.35 2.09
N GLY A 170 16.59 3.38 2.99
CA GLY A 170 15.30 2.85 3.46
C GLY A 170 14.37 3.99 3.89
N LYS A 171 13.09 3.83 3.57
CA LYS A 171 12.08 4.82 3.90
C LYS A 171 11.51 4.54 5.28
N ASP A 172 11.31 5.60 6.04
CA ASP A 172 10.58 5.55 7.30
C ASP A 172 9.15 6.10 7.09
N LEU A 173 8.20 5.43 7.73
CA LEU A 173 6.82 5.89 7.89
C LEU A 173 6.78 6.88 9.06
N LEU A 174 6.41 8.12 8.76
CA LEU A 174 6.23 9.18 9.74
C LEU A 174 4.76 9.19 10.20
N LEU A 175 4.55 9.06 11.50
CA LEU A 175 3.23 9.11 12.12
C LEU A 175 3.09 10.42 12.89
N ILE A 176 2.02 11.17 12.63
CA ILE A 176 1.58 12.25 13.51
C ILE A 176 0.47 11.68 14.38
N LEU A 177 0.66 11.65 15.69
CA LEU A 177 -0.31 11.13 16.65
C LEU A 177 -1.35 12.19 17.01
N GLU A 178 -2.47 11.79 17.64
CA GLU A 178 -3.50 12.74 18.08
C GLU A 178 -3.00 13.76 19.11
N ASN A 179 -2.00 13.41 19.92
CA ASN A 179 -1.32 14.32 20.84
C ASN A 179 -0.26 15.22 20.15
N ASN A 180 -0.22 15.22 18.81
CA ASN A 180 0.74 15.94 17.96
C ASN A 180 2.21 15.53 18.13
N GLN A 181 2.51 14.42 18.79
CA GLN A 181 3.85 13.83 18.74
C GLN A 181 4.10 13.20 17.37
N VAL A 182 5.37 13.21 16.96
CA VAL A 182 5.84 12.58 15.73
C VAL A 182 6.60 11.31 16.07
N TYR A 183 6.23 10.21 15.44
CA TYR A 183 6.88 8.91 15.58
C TYR A 183 7.40 8.45 14.23
N SER A 184 8.59 7.86 14.19
CA SER A 184 9.17 7.27 12.98
C SER A 184 9.19 5.75 13.10
N LEU A 185 8.57 5.05 12.15
CA LEU A 185 8.64 3.61 11.99
C LEU A 185 9.48 3.27 10.77
N LYS A 186 10.48 2.41 10.91
CA LYS A 186 11.15 1.85 9.73
C LYS A 186 10.15 1.04 8.92
N GLN A 187 10.06 1.30 7.61
CA GLN A 187 9.13 0.58 6.75
C GLN A 187 9.49 -0.91 6.72
N LEU A 188 8.46 -1.75 6.91
CA LEU A 188 8.51 -3.21 7.00
C LEU A 188 8.62 -3.87 5.63
#